data_AF-A0A960UUL4-F1
#
_entry.id   AF-A0A960UUL4-F1
#
_cell.length_a   1.000
_cell.length_b   1.000
_cell.length_c   1.000
_cell.angle_alpha   90.00
_cell.angle_beta   90.00
_cell.angle_gamma   90.00
#
_symmetry.space_group_name_H-M   'P 1'
#
loop_
_entity.id
_entity.type
_entity.pdbx_description
1 polymer ?
#
loop_
_entity_poly.entity_id
_entity_poly.type
_entity_poly.pdbx_seq_one_letter_code
_entity_poly.pdbx_strand_id
1 'polypeptide(L)'
;MPVKKALHILDLLESAFRRFLRDGLIIRANAVAYAAVLALIPALAMLVKFASIDRASLQIQIARLLAAYGITESGRVLVMLDEILARANAIAGVGTIFVLYSANNLIRHLEDAFNHVFRAPDRPILFRFAIYIASFVILPALLLGASGLYRQTVAGLSPPAFVDLTFREGTLYLLESNGTLEERSIEGVRVRRILDQLNLEAPFRERIYDPGSRRILNRISPDSSLTPLDRPTLSEVQEFSDLRIDGSFFLVSTESGLLVFSEDQGLTWDYRRYLVKTESALRNAFIEDVILLPDRIVMLTGDGLQSTLLVLNRSDLSIIDMNPLESAYRSLNQLPDGLYAGGNGKYRVSRDGGFSWSQPINASFGNRNELIQSIHKNARGDLVFMARSGVLWLHTPEGERLYPSLFESGSAGQGGLMLGTTGPAFLYGADGM
;
A
#
# COMPACT_ATOMS: atom_id res chain seq x y z
N MET A 1 62.53 37.77 -20.47
CA MET A 1 62.23 36.91 -19.30
C MET A 1 61.04 35.93 -19.45
N PRO A 2 59.98 36.15 -20.27
CA PRO A 2 58.83 35.23 -20.30
C PRO A 2 59.07 33.96 -21.13
N VAL A 3 59.90 34.03 -22.19
CA VAL A 3 60.18 32.92 -23.11
C VAL A 3 60.89 31.75 -22.43
N LYS A 4 61.85 32.02 -21.52
CA LYS A 4 62.56 30.97 -20.76
C LYS A 4 61.65 30.22 -19.77
N LYS A 5 60.66 30.90 -19.17
CA LYS A 5 59.65 30.26 -18.32
C LYS A 5 58.71 29.38 -19.15
N ALA A 6 58.31 29.84 -20.34
CA ALA A 6 57.48 29.06 -21.25
C ALA A 6 58.18 27.78 -21.73
N LEU A 7 59.48 27.87 -22.05
CA LEU A 7 60.32 26.71 -22.38
C LEU A 7 60.42 25.70 -21.22
N HIS A 8 60.68 26.16 -19.99
CA HIS A 8 60.70 25.25 -18.85
C HIS A 8 59.35 24.60 -18.57
N ILE A 9 58.22 25.30 -18.80
CA ILE A 9 56.88 24.72 -18.66
C ILE A 9 56.63 23.67 -19.74
N LEU A 10 57.07 23.93 -20.98
CA LEU A 10 57.00 22.96 -22.09
C LEU A 10 57.84 21.72 -21.79
N ASP A 11 59.07 21.86 -21.30
CA ASP A 11 59.92 20.72 -20.91
C ASP A 11 59.31 19.91 -19.77
N LEU A 12 58.66 20.58 -18.81
CA LEU A 12 57.99 19.95 -17.68
C LEU A 12 56.72 19.22 -18.13
N LEU A 13 55.95 19.80 -19.04
CA LEU A 13 54.80 19.17 -19.69
C LEU A 13 55.22 17.98 -20.56
N GLU A 14 56.27 18.10 -21.36
CA GLU A 14 56.76 17.02 -22.22
C GLU A 14 57.33 15.88 -21.37
N SER A 15 58.05 16.18 -20.28
CA SER A 15 58.54 15.19 -19.33
C SER A 15 57.41 14.51 -18.56
N ALA A 16 56.38 15.27 -18.16
CA ALA A 16 55.17 14.73 -17.54
C ALA A 16 54.39 13.85 -18.51
N PHE A 17 54.27 14.24 -19.78
CA PHE A 17 53.57 13.47 -20.81
C PHE A 17 54.31 12.19 -21.19
N ARG A 18 55.64 12.25 -21.33
CA ARG A 18 56.46 11.05 -21.53
C ARG A 18 56.38 10.09 -20.34
N ARG A 19 56.38 10.61 -19.11
CA ARG A 19 56.15 9.80 -17.90
C ARG A 19 54.73 9.25 -17.85
N PHE A 20 53.73 10.02 -18.23
CA PHE A 20 52.33 9.60 -18.29
C PHE A 20 52.12 8.41 -19.23
N LEU A 21 52.77 8.44 -20.41
CA LEU A 21 52.76 7.33 -21.35
C LEU A 21 53.57 6.13 -20.85
N ARG A 22 54.78 6.36 -20.33
CA ARG A 22 55.68 5.29 -19.86
C ARG A 22 55.14 4.56 -18.63
N ASP A 23 54.52 5.29 -17.71
CA ASP A 23 53.91 4.73 -16.51
C ASP A 23 52.49 4.18 -16.80
N GLY A 24 52.09 4.06 -18.08
CA GLY A 24 50.86 3.39 -18.50
C GLY A 24 49.58 4.00 -17.91
N LEU A 25 49.59 5.30 -17.58
CA LEU A 25 48.48 5.95 -16.88
C LEU A 25 47.19 5.95 -17.69
N ILE A 26 47.23 5.86 -19.02
CA ILE A 26 46.03 5.71 -19.86
C ILE A 26 45.31 4.38 -19.57
N ILE A 27 46.06 3.28 -19.53
CA ILE A 27 45.52 1.94 -19.27
C ILE A 27 44.92 1.89 -17.86
N ARG A 28 45.55 2.59 -16.91
CA ARG A 28 45.10 2.66 -15.52
C ARG A 28 43.94 3.63 -15.31
N ALA A 29 43.91 4.77 -15.99
CA ALA A 29 42.78 5.68 -15.99
C ALA A 29 41.54 4.99 -16.58
N ASN A 30 41.71 4.18 -17.63
CA ASN A 30 40.65 3.32 -18.15
C ASN A 30 40.23 2.25 -17.13
N ALA A 31 41.16 1.66 -16.38
CA ALA A 31 40.82 0.73 -15.31
C ALA A 31 40.02 1.41 -14.17
N VAL A 32 40.35 2.65 -13.81
CA VAL A 32 39.61 3.47 -12.82
C VAL A 32 38.23 3.87 -13.35
N ALA A 33 38.12 4.27 -14.62
CA ALA A 33 36.83 4.59 -15.23
C ALA A 33 35.92 3.36 -15.35
N TYR A 34 36.48 2.22 -15.78
CA TYR A 34 35.78 0.94 -15.79
C TYR A 34 35.36 0.54 -14.38
N ALA A 35 36.25 0.74 -13.40
CA ALA A 35 35.92 0.48 -12.01
C ALA A 35 34.78 1.38 -11.51
N ALA A 36 34.76 2.67 -11.85
CA ALA A 36 33.68 3.57 -11.48
C ALA A 36 32.32 3.17 -12.10
N VAL A 37 32.31 2.76 -13.37
CA VAL A 37 31.11 2.25 -14.05
C VAL A 37 30.63 0.96 -13.38
N LEU A 38 31.55 0.05 -13.04
CA LEU A 38 31.21 -1.18 -12.33
C LEU A 38 30.69 -0.90 -10.90
N ALA A 39 31.12 0.21 -10.27
CA ALA A 39 30.73 0.60 -8.90
C ALA A 39 29.32 1.17 -8.85
N LEU A 40 28.90 1.78 -9.96
CA LEU A 40 27.57 2.33 -10.13
C LEU A 40 26.51 1.22 -10.07
N ILE A 41 26.82 0.01 -10.51
CA ILE A 41 25.88 -1.13 -10.54
C ILE A 41 25.45 -1.54 -9.10
N PRO A 42 26.35 -1.87 -8.16
CA PRO A 42 26.04 -2.04 -6.74
C PRO A 42 25.28 -0.88 -6.10
N ALA A 43 25.68 0.37 -6.41
CA ALA A 43 25.05 1.55 -5.85
C ALA A 43 23.59 1.69 -6.29
N LEU A 44 23.32 1.49 -7.59
CA LEU A 44 21.97 1.47 -8.14
C LEU A 44 21.14 0.30 -7.60
N ALA A 45 21.73 -0.89 -7.44
CA ALA A 45 21.05 -2.04 -6.86
C ALA A 45 20.63 -1.80 -5.40
N MET A 46 21.49 -1.16 -4.59
CA MET A 46 21.13 -0.74 -3.24
C MET A 46 20.03 0.31 -3.26
N LEU A 47 20.10 1.32 -4.14
CA LEU A 47 19.04 2.32 -4.29
C LEU A 47 17.68 1.69 -4.61
N VAL A 48 17.63 0.74 -5.54
CA VAL A 48 16.38 0.02 -5.89
C VAL A 48 15.88 -0.84 -4.73
N LYS A 49 16.77 -1.54 -4.02
CA LYS A 49 16.41 -2.34 -2.83
C LYS A 49 15.84 -1.46 -1.71
N PHE A 50 16.37 -0.26 -1.53
CA PHE A 50 15.98 0.65 -0.45
C PHE A 50 14.91 1.67 -0.84
N ALA A 51 14.46 1.71 -2.09
CA ALA A 51 13.34 2.54 -2.56
C ALA A 51 11.98 2.16 -1.91
N SER A 52 11.98 1.35 -0.84
CA SER A 52 10.81 1.02 -0.01
C SER A 52 9.62 0.58 -0.84
N ILE A 53 9.88 -0.24 -1.85
CA ILE A 53 8.80 -0.79 -2.64
C ILE A 53 8.25 -1.99 -1.87
N ASP A 54 7.29 -1.70 -1.00
CA ASP A 54 6.60 -2.71 -0.21
C ASP A 54 5.90 -3.71 -1.14
N ARG A 55 6.11 -5.00 -0.88
CA ARG A 55 5.60 -6.09 -1.71
C ARG A 55 4.08 -6.06 -1.81
N ALA A 56 3.40 -5.76 -0.71
CA ALA A 56 1.94 -5.73 -0.68
C ALA A 56 1.42 -4.54 -1.49
N SER A 57 1.94 -3.33 -1.25
CA SER A 57 1.57 -2.14 -2.02
C SER A 57 1.89 -2.24 -3.51
N LEU A 58 3.02 -2.84 -3.90
CA LEU A 58 3.38 -3.07 -5.30
C LEU A 58 2.39 -4.02 -5.98
N GLN A 59 2.04 -5.11 -5.30
CA GLN A 59 1.05 -6.08 -5.79
C GLN A 59 -0.33 -5.43 -5.91
N ILE A 60 -0.74 -4.62 -4.92
CA ILE A 60 -1.98 -3.84 -4.94
C ILE A 60 -2.00 -2.90 -6.15
N GLN A 61 -0.94 -2.11 -6.36
CA GLN A 61 -0.88 -1.14 -7.44
C GLN A 61 -0.88 -1.80 -8.81
N ILE A 62 -0.14 -2.91 -8.98
CA ILE A 62 -0.14 -3.69 -10.22
C ILE A 62 -1.52 -4.32 -10.47
N ALA A 63 -2.13 -4.95 -9.46
CA ALA A 63 -3.46 -5.54 -9.60
C ALA A 63 -4.51 -4.46 -9.92
N ARG A 64 -4.47 -3.32 -9.24
CA ARG A 64 -5.34 -2.15 -9.50
C ARG A 64 -5.15 -1.63 -10.93
N LEU A 65 -3.92 -1.53 -11.42
CA LEU A 65 -3.63 -1.13 -12.81
C LEU A 65 -4.20 -2.15 -13.81
N LEU A 66 -3.92 -3.44 -13.63
CA LEU A 66 -4.38 -4.49 -14.54
C LEU A 66 -5.92 -4.58 -14.58
N ALA A 67 -6.58 -4.43 -13.44
CA ALA A 67 -8.03 -4.37 -13.32
C ALA A 67 -8.63 -3.11 -13.99
N ALA A 68 -7.99 -1.95 -13.82
CA ALA A 68 -8.42 -0.70 -14.47
C ALA A 68 -8.37 -0.78 -16.00
N TYR A 69 -7.41 -1.54 -16.56
CA TYR A 69 -7.32 -1.80 -18.00
C TYR A 69 -8.15 -3.01 -18.48
N GLY A 70 -8.97 -3.63 -17.62
CA GLY A 70 -9.87 -4.71 -18.01
C GLY A 70 -9.17 -6.02 -18.37
N ILE A 71 -7.93 -6.23 -17.93
CA ILE A 71 -7.15 -7.45 -18.21
C ILE A 71 -7.55 -8.54 -17.19
N THR A 72 -8.57 -9.32 -17.55
CA THR A 72 -9.14 -10.40 -16.71
C THR A 72 -8.28 -11.68 -16.65
N GLU A 73 -7.35 -11.91 -17.59
CA GLU A 73 -6.42 -13.08 -17.58
C GLU A 73 -5.09 -12.82 -16.84
N SER A 74 -5.06 -11.86 -15.92
CA SER A 74 -3.85 -11.49 -15.19
C SER A 74 -3.48 -12.43 -14.03
N GLY A 75 -4.31 -13.45 -13.74
CA GLY A 75 -4.05 -14.44 -12.69
C GLY A 75 -2.67 -15.08 -12.81
N ARG A 76 -2.26 -15.48 -14.03
CA ARG A 76 -0.91 -16.04 -14.28
C ARG A 76 0.22 -15.05 -14.00
N VAL A 77 0.02 -13.77 -14.28
CA VAL A 77 1.01 -12.71 -14.01
C VAL A 77 1.14 -12.51 -12.50
N LEU A 78 0.03 -12.47 -11.76
CA LEU A 78 0.05 -12.36 -10.29
C LEU A 78 0.65 -13.59 -9.61
N VAL A 79 0.43 -14.80 -10.15
CA VAL A 79 1.07 -16.05 -9.70
C VAL A 79 2.58 -16.01 -9.93
N MET A 80 3.01 -15.61 -11.13
CA MET A 80 4.43 -15.51 -11.47
C MET A 80 5.13 -14.44 -10.63
N LEU A 81 4.48 -13.30 -10.40
CA LEU A 81 4.97 -12.26 -9.49
C LEU A 81 5.11 -12.79 -8.07
N ASP A 82 4.14 -13.54 -7.57
CA ASP A 82 4.23 -14.17 -6.24
C ASP A 82 5.40 -15.13 -6.12
N GLU A 83 5.61 -15.98 -7.11
CA GLU A 83 6.69 -16.95 -7.06
C GLU A 83 8.07 -16.26 -7.11
N ILE A 84 8.19 -15.21 -7.92
CA ILE A 84 9.38 -14.35 -7.98
C ILE A 84 9.59 -13.65 -6.64
N LEU A 85 8.55 -13.04 -6.08
CA LEU A 85 8.62 -12.29 -4.83
C LEU A 85 8.86 -13.19 -3.61
N ALA A 86 8.27 -14.38 -3.55
CA ALA A 86 8.52 -15.36 -2.49
C ALA A 86 10.00 -15.77 -2.44
N ARG A 87 10.61 -15.96 -3.61
CA ARG A 87 12.04 -16.26 -3.74
C ARG A 87 12.93 -15.01 -3.66
N ALA A 88 12.35 -13.82 -3.78
CA ALA A 88 13.10 -12.57 -3.80
C ALA A 88 13.87 -12.33 -2.51
N ASN A 89 13.44 -12.81 -1.34
CA ASN A 89 14.22 -12.64 -0.10
C ASN A 89 15.53 -13.46 -0.14
N ALA A 90 15.48 -14.70 -0.63
CA ALA A 90 16.68 -15.52 -0.80
C ALA A 90 17.58 -14.97 -1.91
N ILE A 91 17.00 -14.56 -3.04
CA ILE A 91 17.71 -13.92 -4.15
C ILE A 91 18.33 -12.60 -3.70
N ALA A 92 17.63 -11.80 -2.90
CA ALA A 92 18.13 -10.54 -2.34
C ALA A 92 19.23 -10.79 -1.31
N GLY A 93 19.13 -11.83 -0.49
CA GLY A 93 20.19 -12.21 0.46
C GLY A 93 21.48 -12.60 -0.25
N VAL A 94 21.41 -13.55 -1.19
CA VAL A 94 22.56 -14.00 -1.99
C VAL A 94 23.10 -12.87 -2.87
N GLY A 95 22.20 -12.10 -3.50
CA GLY A 95 22.55 -10.93 -4.31
C GLY A 95 23.23 -9.83 -3.49
N THR A 96 22.81 -9.59 -2.25
CA THR A 96 23.45 -8.62 -1.36
C THR A 96 24.89 -9.04 -1.05
N ILE A 97 25.13 -10.32 -0.73
CA ILE A 97 26.49 -10.84 -0.47
C ILE A 97 27.36 -10.70 -1.72
N PHE A 98 26.83 -11.05 -2.90
CA PHE A 98 27.53 -10.93 -4.17
C PHE A 98 27.86 -9.48 -4.53
N VAL A 99 26.93 -8.56 -4.26
CA VAL A 99 27.11 -7.11 -4.46
C VAL A 99 28.18 -6.57 -3.52
N LEU A 100 28.16 -6.93 -2.23
CA LEU A 100 29.18 -6.53 -1.26
C LEU A 100 30.57 -7.07 -1.64
N TYR A 101 30.64 -8.32 -2.08
CA TYR A 101 31.87 -8.94 -2.58
C TYR A 101 32.41 -8.20 -3.81
N SER A 102 31.55 -7.91 -4.78
CA SER A 102 31.91 -7.20 -6.02
C SER A 102 32.37 -5.77 -5.74
N ALA A 103 31.64 -5.04 -4.89
CA ALA A 103 31.99 -3.69 -4.50
C ALA A 103 33.31 -3.62 -3.73
N ASN A 104 33.57 -4.59 -2.86
CA ASN A 104 34.84 -4.70 -2.15
C ASN A 104 36.01 -5.03 -3.11
N ASN A 105 35.84 -5.94 -4.07
CA ASN A 105 36.85 -6.19 -5.12
C ASN A 105 37.21 -4.91 -5.88
N LEU A 106 36.20 -4.11 -6.16
CA LEU A 106 36.33 -2.92 -6.97
C LEU A 106 37.09 -1.79 -6.28
N ILE A 107 36.77 -1.52 -5.01
CA ILE A 107 37.50 -0.51 -4.22
C ILE A 107 38.96 -0.93 -4.07
N ARG A 108 39.26 -2.23 -3.93
CA ARG A 108 40.65 -2.71 -3.93
C ARG A 108 41.38 -2.33 -5.21
N HIS A 109 40.79 -2.60 -6.38
CA HIS A 109 41.40 -2.22 -7.65
C HIS A 109 41.56 -0.71 -7.82
N LEU A 110 40.61 0.08 -7.31
CA LEU A 110 40.68 1.54 -7.30
C LEU A 110 41.83 2.03 -6.41
N GLU A 111 41.95 1.49 -5.19
CA GLU A 111 42.99 1.85 -4.23
C GLU A 111 44.38 1.49 -4.75
N ASP A 112 44.55 0.30 -5.33
CA ASP A 112 45.81 -0.14 -5.93
C ASP A 112 46.25 0.80 -7.07
N ALA A 113 45.31 1.28 -7.89
CA ALA A 113 45.59 2.26 -8.93
C ALA A 113 46.02 3.62 -8.34
N PHE A 114 45.33 4.10 -7.30
CA PHE A 114 45.69 5.36 -6.61
C PHE A 114 47.05 5.26 -5.90
N ASN A 115 47.28 4.20 -5.13
CA ASN A 115 48.55 3.97 -4.43
C ASN A 115 49.71 3.89 -5.41
N HIS A 116 49.50 3.34 -6.59
CA HIS A 116 50.51 3.32 -7.62
C HIS A 116 50.84 4.73 -8.18
N VAL A 117 49.82 5.55 -8.46
CA VAL A 117 50.02 6.92 -8.96
C VAL A 117 50.72 7.81 -7.92
N PHE A 118 50.27 7.73 -6.67
CA PHE A 118 50.79 8.53 -5.56
C PHE A 118 51.98 7.89 -4.83
N ARG A 119 52.40 6.69 -5.25
CA ARG A 119 53.47 5.88 -4.64
C ARG A 119 53.30 5.71 -3.13
N ALA A 120 52.05 5.55 -2.69
CA ALA A 120 51.72 5.33 -1.29
C ALA A 120 51.98 3.85 -0.90
N PRO A 121 52.40 3.57 0.34
CA PRO A 121 52.61 2.21 0.81
C PRO A 121 51.28 1.46 0.97
N ASP A 122 51.30 0.16 0.69
CA ASP A 122 50.12 -0.67 0.83
C ASP A 122 49.74 -0.91 2.30
N ARG A 123 48.46 -0.72 2.60
CA ARG A 123 47.88 -1.06 3.91
C ARG A 123 47.56 -2.56 3.96
N PRO A 124 47.53 -3.16 5.17
CA PRO A 124 47.18 -4.57 5.33
C PRO A 124 45.79 -4.89 4.74
N ILE A 125 45.72 -5.95 3.93
CA ILE A 125 44.50 -6.39 3.21
C ILE A 125 43.29 -6.53 4.13
N LEU A 126 43.50 -7.04 5.35
CA LEU A 126 42.44 -7.26 6.33
C LEU A 126 41.86 -5.93 6.88
N PHE A 127 42.72 -4.93 7.09
CA PHE A 127 42.31 -3.61 7.59
C PHE A 127 41.55 -2.82 6.51
N ARG A 128 42.02 -2.93 5.25
CA ARG A 128 41.31 -2.40 4.06
C ARG A 128 39.92 -3.02 3.92
N PHE A 129 39.85 -4.36 3.94
CA PHE A 129 38.60 -5.11 3.85
C PHE A 129 37.60 -4.70 4.94
N ALA A 130 38.05 -4.61 6.19
CA ALA A 130 37.20 -4.22 7.31
C ALA A 130 36.64 -2.80 7.14
N ILE A 131 37.46 -1.82 6.74
CA ILE A 131 37.01 -0.43 6.53
C ILE A 131 36.03 -0.31 5.36
N TYR A 132 36.27 -1.02 4.26
CA TYR A 132 35.41 -0.96 3.08
C TYR A 132 34.06 -1.64 3.31
N ILE A 133 34.05 -2.82 3.90
CA ILE A 133 32.81 -3.49 4.30
C ILE A 133 32.07 -2.65 5.36
N ALA A 134 32.79 -2.09 6.35
CA ALA A 134 32.18 -1.20 7.34
C ALA A 134 31.53 0.01 6.67
N SER A 135 32.14 0.60 5.63
CA SER A 135 31.54 1.74 4.90
C SER A 135 30.25 1.34 4.18
N PHE A 136 30.21 0.16 3.56
CA PHE A 136 29.00 -0.37 2.88
C PHE A 136 27.91 -0.85 3.83
N VAL A 137 28.21 -1.12 5.10
CA VAL A 137 27.22 -1.56 6.10
C VAL A 137 26.76 -0.38 6.95
N ILE A 138 27.71 0.39 7.49
CA ILE A 138 27.44 1.50 8.41
C ILE A 138 26.77 2.66 7.68
N LEU A 139 27.22 3.04 6.48
CA LEU A 139 26.63 4.19 5.78
C LEU A 139 25.16 3.94 5.40
N PRO A 140 24.77 2.81 4.80
CA PRO A 140 23.35 2.50 4.60
C PRO A 140 22.59 2.33 5.91
N ALA A 141 23.17 1.70 6.94
CA ALA A 141 22.51 1.58 8.25
C ALA A 141 22.23 2.95 8.88
N LEU A 142 23.17 3.90 8.78
CA LEU A 142 23.00 5.28 9.23
C LEU A 142 21.93 6.01 8.42
N LEU A 143 21.91 5.84 7.09
CA LEU A 143 20.86 6.42 6.24
C LEU A 143 19.48 5.85 6.58
N LEU A 144 19.38 4.54 6.84
CA LEU A 144 18.14 3.89 7.26
C LEU A 144 17.67 4.42 8.62
N GLY A 145 18.56 4.46 9.61
CA GLY A 145 18.25 5.02 10.93
C GLY A 145 17.86 6.50 10.86
N ALA A 146 18.58 7.31 10.08
CA ALA A 146 18.26 8.70 9.85
C ALA A 146 16.92 8.88 9.12
N SER A 147 16.60 8.03 8.15
CA SER A 147 15.32 8.07 7.44
C SER A 147 14.12 7.73 8.34
N GLY A 148 14.30 6.79 9.28
CA GLY A 148 13.29 6.46 10.27
C GLY A 148 13.06 7.62 11.24
N LEU A 149 14.14 8.21 11.75
CA LEU A 149 14.08 9.39 12.61
C LEU A 149 13.46 10.59 11.89
N TYR A 150 13.80 10.80 10.62
CA TYR A 150 13.20 11.83 9.78
C TYR A 150 11.70 11.60 9.61
N ARG A 151 11.27 10.37 9.26
CA ARG A 151 9.84 10.03 9.14
C ARG A 151 9.10 10.26 10.44
N GLN A 152 9.66 9.87 11.57
CA GLN A 152 9.04 10.09 12.89
C GLN A 152 8.91 11.58 13.21
N THR A 153 9.94 12.37 12.88
CA THR A 153 9.93 13.83 13.09
C THR A 153 8.91 14.52 12.18
N VAL A 154 8.86 14.13 10.90
CA VAL A 154 7.87 14.65 9.94
C VAL A 154 6.47 14.24 10.36
N ALA A 155 6.23 12.98 10.74
CA ALA A 155 4.92 12.52 11.20
C ALA A 155 4.41 13.29 12.43
N GLY A 156 5.30 13.73 13.32
CA GLY A 156 4.92 14.59 14.46
C GLY A 156 4.63 16.05 14.10
N LEU A 157 5.01 16.50 12.90
CA LEU A 157 4.80 17.87 12.40
C LEU A 157 3.75 17.94 11.28
N SER A 158 3.49 16.82 10.61
CA SER A 158 2.47 16.69 9.58
C SER A 158 1.09 16.85 10.22
N PRO A 159 0.15 17.54 9.54
CA PRO A 159 -1.25 17.51 9.95
C PRO A 159 -1.74 16.06 10.02
N PRO A 160 -2.60 15.71 11.00
CA PRO A 160 -3.21 14.40 11.07
C PRO A 160 -3.96 14.12 9.75
N ALA A 161 -3.57 13.04 9.08
CA ALA A 161 -4.26 12.59 7.88
C ALA A 161 -5.49 11.79 8.31
N PHE A 162 -6.60 12.50 8.47
CA PHE A 162 -7.89 11.87 8.77
C PHE A 162 -8.36 11.03 7.58
N VAL A 163 -8.69 9.78 7.87
CA VAL A 163 -9.20 8.80 6.91
C VAL A 163 -10.71 8.84 6.89
N ASP A 164 -11.34 8.80 8.07
CA ASP A 164 -12.79 8.76 8.21
C ASP A 164 -13.27 9.58 9.41
N LEU A 165 -14.51 10.03 9.33
CA LEU A 165 -15.17 10.89 10.31
C LEU A 165 -16.60 10.40 10.51
N THR A 166 -16.96 10.12 11.78
CA THR A 166 -18.33 9.74 12.13
C THR A 166 -18.85 10.54 13.31
N PHE A 167 -20.08 11.04 13.20
CA PHE A 167 -20.74 11.79 14.28
C PHE A 167 -21.87 10.94 14.86
N ARG A 168 -21.76 10.61 16.15
CA ARG A 168 -22.73 9.76 16.85
C ARG A 168 -22.95 10.28 18.27
N GLU A 169 -24.21 10.37 18.68
CA GLU A 169 -24.59 10.69 20.06
C GLU A 169 -23.94 11.97 20.63
N GLY A 170 -23.76 12.99 19.78
CA GLY A 170 -23.13 14.25 20.20
C GLY A 170 -21.60 14.22 20.29
N THR A 171 -20.98 13.09 19.94
CA THR A 171 -19.52 12.91 19.88
C THR A 171 -19.08 12.74 18.43
N LEU A 172 -18.02 13.47 18.07
CA LEU A 172 -17.35 13.37 16.79
C LEU A 172 -16.15 12.41 16.94
N TYR A 173 -16.14 11.35 16.16
CA TYR A 173 -15.04 10.39 16.10
C TYR A 173 -14.25 10.62 14.82
N LEU A 174 -12.94 10.76 14.95
CA LEU A 174 -12.00 10.98 13.86
C LEU A 174 -10.99 9.83 13.84
N LEU A 175 -10.88 9.14 12.71
CA LEU A 175 -9.89 8.10 12.50
C LEU A 175 -8.73 8.66 11.67
N GLU A 176 -7.52 8.56 12.20
CA GLU A 176 -6.28 8.91 11.49
C GLU A 176 -5.68 7.70 10.78
N SER A 177 -4.94 7.95 9.68
CA SER A 177 -4.26 6.91 8.89
C SER A 177 -3.22 6.10 9.66
N ASN A 178 -2.74 6.60 10.79
CA ASN A 178 -1.80 5.93 11.68
C ASN A 178 -2.49 5.01 12.74
N GLY A 179 -3.83 4.91 12.71
CA GLY A 179 -4.63 4.12 13.65
C GLY A 179 -4.96 4.83 14.97
N THR A 180 -4.82 6.17 15.01
CA THR A 180 -5.25 6.99 16.14
C THR A 180 -6.73 7.34 15.99
N LEU A 181 -7.50 7.10 17.05
CA LEU A 181 -8.89 7.46 17.17
C LEU A 181 -9.01 8.66 18.12
N GLU A 182 -9.53 9.77 17.60
CA GLU A 182 -9.83 10.97 18.37
C GLU A 182 -11.34 11.12 18.56
N GLU A 183 -11.77 11.13 19.82
CA GLU A 183 -13.14 11.39 20.25
C GLU A 183 -13.23 12.85 20.70
N ARG A 184 -14.04 13.66 20.01
CA ARG A 184 -14.32 15.05 20.38
C ARG A 184 -15.77 15.17 20.82
N SER A 185 -15.97 15.39 22.12
CA SER A 185 -17.28 15.70 22.68
C SER A 185 -17.28 17.11 23.29
N ILE A 186 -18.45 17.56 23.77
CA ILE A 186 -18.58 18.83 24.49
C ILE A 186 -17.75 18.82 25.80
N GLU A 187 -17.55 17.65 26.39
CA GLU A 187 -16.81 17.47 27.65
C GLU A 187 -15.28 17.50 27.47
N GLY A 188 -14.79 17.34 26.24
CA GLY A 188 -13.37 17.40 25.92
C GLY A 188 -12.98 16.48 24.76
N VAL A 189 -11.67 16.34 24.59
CA VAL A 189 -11.06 15.51 23.54
C VAL A 189 -10.36 14.31 24.19
N ARG A 190 -10.64 13.10 23.71
CA ARG A 190 -9.93 11.88 24.09
C ARG A 190 -9.23 11.31 22.87
N VAL A 191 -7.95 11.02 22.99
CA VAL A 191 -7.14 10.45 21.90
C VAL A 191 -6.65 9.08 22.34
N ARG A 192 -6.84 8.07 21.49
CA ARG A 192 -6.41 6.68 21.75
C ARG A 192 -5.77 6.12 20.50
N ARG A 193 -4.69 5.34 20.67
CA ARG A 193 -4.12 4.58 19.57
C ARG A 193 -4.61 3.14 19.62
N ILE A 194 -5.37 2.74 18.61
CA ILE A 194 -6.06 1.44 18.57
C ILE A 194 -5.05 0.28 18.67
N LEU A 195 -3.95 0.38 17.93
CA LEU A 195 -2.92 -0.67 17.87
C LEU A 195 -2.22 -0.93 19.21
N ASP A 196 -2.16 0.06 20.10
CA ASP A 196 -1.51 -0.10 21.41
C ASP A 196 -2.37 -0.93 22.38
N GLN A 197 -3.69 -0.91 22.19
CA GLN A 197 -4.68 -1.60 23.02
C GLN A 197 -5.16 -2.93 22.41
N LEU A 198 -4.55 -3.34 21.29
CA LEU A 198 -4.92 -4.56 20.57
C LEU A 198 -4.56 -5.81 21.37
N ASN A 199 -5.55 -6.69 21.59
CA ASN A 199 -5.33 -7.99 22.19
C ASN A 199 -4.67 -8.96 21.20
N LEU A 200 -3.34 -9.03 21.28
CA LEU A 200 -2.47 -9.86 20.44
C LEU A 200 -2.39 -11.33 20.89
N GLU A 201 -2.72 -11.64 22.15
CA GLU A 201 -2.48 -12.96 22.74
C GLU A 201 -3.63 -13.96 22.51
N ALA A 202 -4.74 -13.53 21.92
CA ALA A 202 -5.90 -14.40 21.73
C ALA A 202 -5.72 -15.33 20.50
N PRO A 203 -6.01 -16.64 20.65
CA PRO A 203 -5.84 -17.62 19.58
C PRO A 203 -6.93 -17.51 18.50
N PHE A 204 -6.64 -18.01 17.28
CA PHE A 204 -7.60 -18.20 16.17
C PHE A 204 -8.15 -16.92 15.50
N ARG A 205 -7.24 -16.02 15.12
CA ARG A 205 -7.57 -14.70 14.57
C ARG A 205 -7.73 -14.66 13.04
N GLU A 206 -7.26 -15.68 12.33
CA GLU A 206 -7.31 -15.75 10.87
C GLU A 206 -8.61 -16.37 10.36
N ARG A 207 -9.19 -15.76 9.32
CA ARG A 207 -10.38 -16.23 8.61
C ARG A 207 -10.02 -16.48 7.15
N ILE A 208 -9.95 -17.75 6.76
CA ILE A 208 -9.56 -18.14 5.40
C ILE A 208 -10.80 -18.54 4.61
N TYR A 209 -10.95 -18.02 3.40
CA TYR A 209 -12.01 -18.42 2.49
C TYR A 209 -11.46 -18.68 1.08
N ASP A 210 -12.13 -19.56 0.34
CA ASP A 210 -11.81 -19.93 -1.04
C ASP A 210 -13.02 -19.59 -1.92
N PRO A 211 -12.97 -18.47 -2.67
CA PRO A 211 -14.05 -18.06 -3.56
C PRO A 211 -14.34 -19.09 -4.66
N GLY A 212 -13.31 -19.77 -5.17
CA GLY A 212 -13.43 -20.73 -6.28
C GLY A 212 -14.19 -21.98 -5.88
N SER A 213 -13.92 -22.52 -4.68
CA SER A 213 -14.67 -23.66 -4.15
C SER A 213 -15.90 -23.30 -3.33
N ARG A 214 -16.15 -22.00 -3.09
CA ARG A 214 -17.21 -21.47 -2.21
C ARG A 214 -17.17 -22.10 -0.81
N ARG A 215 -15.97 -22.27 -0.27
CA ARG A 215 -15.76 -22.91 1.04
C ARG A 215 -15.02 -21.99 1.98
N ILE A 216 -15.52 -21.94 3.21
CA ILE A 216 -14.81 -21.33 4.33
C ILE A 216 -13.81 -22.37 4.82
N LEU A 217 -12.53 -22.01 4.77
CA LEU A 217 -11.46 -22.87 5.23
C LEU A 217 -11.19 -22.52 6.68
N ASN A 218 -11.90 -23.14 7.60
CA ASN A 218 -11.62 -23.04 9.04
C ASN A 218 -10.34 -23.83 9.36
N ARG A 219 -9.19 -23.41 8.82
CA ARG A 219 -7.89 -23.93 9.24
C ARG A 219 -7.42 -23.08 10.41
N ILE A 220 -7.60 -23.63 11.59
CA ILE A 220 -6.94 -23.21 12.81
C ILE A 220 -5.44 -23.53 12.64
N SER A 221 -4.61 -22.53 12.35
CA SER A 221 -3.17 -22.64 12.59
C SER A 221 -2.91 -22.19 14.03
N PRO A 222 -2.38 -23.05 14.92
CA PRO A 222 -1.98 -22.64 16.27
C PRO A 222 -0.82 -21.62 16.27
N ASP A 223 -0.05 -21.56 15.17
CA ASP A 223 1.21 -20.82 15.06
C ASP A 223 1.09 -19.45 14.37
N SER A 224 -0.13 -18.92 14.13
CA SER A 224 -0.35 -17.66 13.39
C SER A 224 -0.87 -16.48 14.22
N SER A 225 -0.70 -16.53 15.55
CA SER A 225 -1.00 -15.37 16.40
C SER A 225 0.04 -14.27 16.18
N LEU A 226 -0.42 -13.01 16.09
CA LEU A 226 0.49 -11.87 16.05
C LEU A 226 1.11 -11.74 17.43
N THR A 227 2.43 -11.70 17.49
CA THR A 227 3.16 -11.53 18.74
C THR A 227 3.41 -10.04 19.00
N PRO A 228 3.74 -9.62 20.23
CA PRO A 228 4.16 -8.25 20.50
C PRO A 228 5.33 -7.76 19.62
N LEU A 229 6.13 -8.67 19.06
CA LEU A 229 7.22 -8.38 18.12
C LEU A 229 6.72 -7.92 16.74
N ASP A 230 5.48 -8.23 16.37
CA ASP A 230 4.88 -7.88 15.07
C ASP A 230 4.24 -6.48 15.08
N ARG A 231 4.09 -5.84 16.25
CA ARG A 231 3.50 -4.49 16.41
C ARG A 231 4.12 -3.43 15.48
N PRO A 232 5.45 -3.33 15.32
CA PRO A 232 6.05 -2.36 14.42
C PRO A 232 5.61 -2.60 12.97
N THR A 233 5.56 -3.86 12.54
CA THR A 233 5.14 -4.25 11.18
C THR A 233 3.66 -3.96 10.93
N LEU A 234 2.79 -4.12 11.93
CA LEU A 234 1.38 -3.76 11.82
C LEU A 234 1.18 -2.25 11.63
N SER A 235 1.99 -1.42 12.29
CA SER A 235 1.92 0.05 12.17
C SER A 235 2.48 0.60 10.86
N GLU A 236 3.36 -0.13 10.18
CA GLU A 236 3.96 0.29 8.91
C GLU A 236 3.20 -0.20 7.67
N VAL A 237 2.36 -1.23 7.80
CA VAL A 237 1.76 -1.98 6.67
C VAL A 237 0.24 -1.76 6.53
N GLN A 238 -0.41 -1.10 7.50
CA GLN A 238 -1.86 -0.97 7.52
C GLN A 238 -2.34 0.44 7.19
N GLU A 239 -2.94 0.55 6.00
CA GLU A 239 -3.75 1.70 5.61
C GLU A 239 -5.15 1.48 6.20
N PHE A 240 -5.42 2.11 7.35
CA PHE A 240 -6.77 2.23 7.90
C PHE A 240 -7.67 2.90 6.86
N SER A 241 -8.89 2.40 6.67
CA SER A 241 -9.76 2.85 5.57
C SER A 241 -11.14 3.31 6.01
N ASP A 242 -11.76 2.69 7.02
CA ASP A 242 -13.15 2.99 7.40
C ASP A 242 -13.40 2.80 8.90
N LEU A 243 -14.27 3.65 9.48
CA LEU A 243 -14.73 3.59 10.87
C LEU A 243 -16.26 3.49 10.92
N ARG A 244 -16.76 2.38 11.47
CA ARG A 244 -18.19 2.14 11.68
C ARG A 244 -18.49 2.01 13.17
N ILE A 245 -19.41 2.83 13.66
CA ILE A 245 -19.85 2.85 15.06
C ILE A 245 -21.35 2.60 15.13
N ASP A 246 -21.72 1.62 15.96
CA ASP A 246 -23.11 1.34 16.34
C ASP A 246 -23.21 1.00 17.84
N GLY A 247 -23.66 1.98 18.62
CA GLY A 247 -23.72 1.90 20.09
C GLY A 247 -22.34 1.67 20.69
N SER A 248 -22.17 0.57 21.43
CA SER A 248 -20.88 0.20 22.02
C SER A 248 -19.93 -0.51 21.05
N PHE A 249 -20.42 -0.89 19.87
CA PHE A 249 -19.64 -1.66 18.90
C PHE A 249 -18.92 -0.74 17.91
N PHE A 250 -17.60 -0.78 17.93
CA PHE A 250 -16.74 -0.03 17.02
C PHE A 250 -16.09 -1.03 16.08
N LEU A 251 -16.08 -0.73 14.79
CA LEU A 251 -15.46 -1.53 13.76
C LEU A 251 -14.58 -0.63 12.91
N VAL A 252 -13.34 -1.04 12.76
CA VAL A 252 -12.31 -0.36 11.99
C VAL A 252 -11.77 -1.35 10.97
N SER A 253 -11.75 -0.94 9.70
CA SER A 253 -11.21 -1.77 8.63
C SER A 253 -9.89 -1.20 8.11
N THR A 254 -9.08 -2.09 7.55
CA THR A 254 -7.86 -1.74 6.84
C THR A 254 -7.88 -2.31 5.43
N GLU A 255 -7.23 -1.63 4.49
CA GLU A 255 -7.14 -2.13 3.10
C GLU A 255 -6.45 -3.50 3.02
N SER A 256 -5.58 -3.81 3.98
CA SER A 256 -4.72 -5.00 3.97
C SER A 256 -5.34 -6.26 4.61
N GLY A 257 -6.66 -6.28 4.82
CA GLY A 257 -7.37 -7.48 5.27
C GLY A 257 -7.51 -7.63 6.77
N LEU A 258 -7.22 -6.58 7.54
CA LEU A 258 -7.44 -6.56 8.98
C LEU A 258 -8.77 -5.88 9.30
N LEU A 259 -9.63 -6.55 10.05
CA LEU A 259 -10.72 -5.91 10.77
C LEU A 259 -10.34 -5.84 12.25
N VAL A 260 -10.50 -4.66 12.83
CA VAL A 260 -10.28 -4.39 14.24
C VAL A 260 -11.60 -3.95 14.83
N PHE A 261 -12.01 -4.52 15.95
CA PHE A 261 -13.30 -4.22 16.55
C PHE A 261 -13.22 -4.12 18.06
N SER A 262 -14.19 -3.42 18.63
CA SER A 262 -14.37 -3.27 20.07
C SER A 262 -15.85 -3.36 20.38
N GLU A 263 -16.20 -4.05 21.46
CA GLU A 263 -17.59 -4.20 21.93
C GLU A 263 -17.92 -3.27 23.11
N ASP A 264 -16.92 -2.55 23.62
CA ASP A 264 -16.94 -1.79 24.87
C ASP A 264 -16.54 -0.32 24.66
N GLN A 265 -16.95 0.27 23.52
CA GLN A 265 -16.69 1.67 23.16
C GLN A 265 -15.19 2.00 23.03
N GLY A 266 -14.39 1.06 22.55
CA GLY A 266 -12.95 1.25 22.32
C GLY A 266 -12.11 1.20 23.60
N LEU A 267 -12.56 0.52 24.66
CA LEU A 267 -11.74 0.23 25.84
C LEU A 267 -10.84 -0.98 25.60
N THR A 268 -11.36 -2.02 24.97
CA THR A 268 -10.62 -3.20 24.53
C THR A 268 -10.80 -3.42 23.04
N TRP A 269 -9.72 -3.84 22.38
CA TRP A 269 -9.70 -4.05 20.94
C TRP A 269 -9.28 -5.46 20.59
N ASP A 270 -10.03 -6.05 19.68
CA ASP A 270 -9.87 -7.38 19.15
C ASP A 270 -9.72 -7.28 17.62
N TYR A 271 -9.18 -8.30 16.95
CA TYR A 271 -8.99 -8.28 15.50
C TYR A 271 -9.31 -9.60 14.81
N ARG A 272 -9.63 -9.54 13.53
CA ARG A 272 -9.60 -10.69 12.62
C ARG A 272 -8.82 -10.33 11.37
N ARG A 273 -8.02 -11.28 10.88
CA ARG A 273 -7.31 -11.17 9.62
C ARG A 273 -7.98 -12.05 8.57
N TYR A 274 -8.35 -11.48 7.45
CA TYR A 274 -8.99 -12.20 6.35
C TYR A 274 -7.97 -12.57 5.29
N LEU A 275 -8.00 -13.85 4.92
CA LEU A 275 -7.11 -14.43 3.93
C LEU A 275 -7.96 -15.06 2.82
N VAL A 276 -7.64 -14.72 1.59
CA VAL A 276 -8.25 -15.32 0.40
C VAL A 276 -7.31 -16.38 -0.17
N LYS A 277 -7.85 -17.57 -0.42
CA LYS A 277 -7.15 -18.62 -1.16
C LYS A 277 -7.34 -18.39 -2.65
N THR A 278 -6.26 -18.11 -3.35
CA THR A 278 -6.20 -18.12 -4.82
C THR A 278 -5.70 -19.48 -5.32
N GLU A 279 -5.69 -19.71 -6.62
CA GLU A 279 -5.17 -20.96 -7.21
C GLU A 279 -3.72 -21.25 -6.83
N SER A 280 -2.92 -20.21 -6.55
CA SER A 280 -1.48 -20.31 -6.30
C SER A 280 -1.07 -20.17 -4.84
N ALA A 281 -1.80 -19.39 -4.03
CA ALA A 281 -1.37 -19.06 -2.68
C ALA A 281 -2.53 -18.58 -1.78
N LEU A 282 -2.23 -18.47 -0.48
CA LEU A 282 -3.02 -17.68 0.45
C LEU A 282 -2.53 -16.23 0.43
N ARG A 283 -3.45 -15.27 0.27
CA ARG A 283 -3.16 -13.84 0.26
C ARG A 283 -3.99 -13.12 1.30
N ASN A 284 -3.54 -11.95 1.72
CA ASN A 284 -4.41 -11.02 2.42
C ASN A 284 -5.57 -10.63 1.52
N ALA A 285 -6.77 -10.71 2.06
CA ALA A 285 -7.98 -10.27 1.40
C ALA A 285 -8.01 -8.73 1.41
N PHE A 286 -8.14 -8.07 0.27
CA PHE A 286 -8.27 -6.61 0.25
C PHE A 286 -9.66 -6.24 0.75
N ILE A 287 -9.79 -5.35 1.71
CA ILE A 287 -11.11 -4.87 2.15
C ILE A 287 -11.42 -3.62 1.35
N GLU A 288 -12.41 -3.71 0.48
CA GLU A 288 -12.81 -2.61 -0.39
C GLU A 288 -13.84 -1.71 0.30
N ASP A 289 -14.82 -2.31 0.98
CA ASP A 289 -15.84 -1.57 1.73
C ASP A 289 -16.53 -2.47 2.78
N VAL A 290 -17.10 -1.86 3.82
CA VAL A 290 -17.77 -2.55 4.92
C VAL A 290 -19.04 -1.80 5.36
N ILE A 291 -20.15 -2.53 5.45
CA ILE A 291 -21.41 -2.05 6.04
C ILE A 291 -21.66 -2.78 7.36
N LEU A 292 -21.84 -2.01 8.43
CA LEU A 292 -22.29 -2.49 9.72
C LEU A 292 -23.83 -2.46 9.79
N LEU A 293 -24.46 -3.62 9.92
CA LEU A 293 -25.89 -3.77 10.15
C LEU A 293 -26.16 -4.11 11.64
N PRO A 294 -27.39 -3.93 12.14
CA PRO A 294 -27.71 -4.19 13.55
C PRO A 294 -27.34 -5.61 14.03
N ASP A 295 -27.46 -6.63 13.17
CA ASP A 295 -27.28 -8.04 13.54
C ASP A 295 -26.07 -8.73 12.88
N ARG A 296 -25.44 -8.09 11.88
CA ARG A 296 -24.40 -8.68 11.05
C ARG A 296 -23.51 -7.61 10.40
N ILE A 297 -22.45 -8.04 9.74
CA ILE A 297 -21.59 -7.15 8.95
C ILE A 297 -21.55 -7.68 7.52
N VAL A 298 -21.65 -6.79 6.55
CA VAL A 298 -21.46 -7.12 5.13
C VAL A 298 -20.16 -6.49 4.68
N MET A 299 -19.23 -7.33 4.23
CA MET A 299 -17.90 -6.91 3.82
C MET A 299 -17.69 -7.25 2.35
N LEU A 300 -17.21 -6.27 1.59
CA LEU A 300 -16.74 -6.47 0.23
C LEU A 300 -15.24 -6.61 0.26
N THR A 301 -14.76 -7.73 -0.26
CA THR A 301 -13.34 -8.00 -0.30
C THR A 301 -12.87 -8.39 -1.69
N GLY A 302 -11.67 -7.96 -2.08
CA GLY A 302 -11.04 -8.26 -3.35
C GLY A 302 -9.80 -9.13 -3.21
N ASP A 303 -9.48 -9.88 -4.27
CA ASP A 303 -8.14 -10.47 -4.46
C ASP A 303 -7.28 -9.67 -5.46
N GLY A 304 -7.80 -8.53 -5.90
CA GLY A 304 -7.23 -7.65 -6.93
C GLY A 304 -7.85 -7.82 -8.31
N LEU A 305 -8.49 -8.95 -8.61
CA LEU A 305 -9.15 -9.24 -9.90
C LEU A 305 -10.66 -9.41 -9.76
N GLN A 306 -11.07 -10.16 -8.75
CA GLN A 306 -12.45 -10.43 -8.43
C GLN A 306 -12.73 -9.99 -6.99
N SER A 307 -13.98 -9.62 -6.76
CA SER A 307 -14.45 -9.35 -5.41
C SER A 307 -15.35 -10.48 -4.92
N THR A 308 -15.41 -10.66 -3.61
CA THR A 308 -16.29 -11.58 -2.91
C THR A 308 -17.03 -10.78 -1.85
N LEU A 309 -18.34 -10.94 -1.81
CA LEU A 309 -19.16 -10.41 -0.73
C LEU A 309 -19.21 -11.42 0.39
N LEU A 310 -18.87 -11.00 1.59
CA LEU A 310 -18.89 -11.81 2.80
C LEU A 310 -19.94 -11.27 3.75
N VAL A 311 -20.77 -12.17 4.29
CA VAL A 311 -21.63 -11.87 5.42
C VAL A 311 -20.94 -12.40 6.66
N LEU A 312 -20.69 -11.53 7.62
CA LEU A 312 -19.97 -11.82 8.85
C LEU A 312 -20.91 -11.75 10.04
N ASN A 313 -20.65 -12.61 11.03
CA ASN A 313 -21.27 -12.50 12.34
C ASN A 313 -20.69 -11.29 13.09
N ARG A 314 -21.56 -10.49 13.70
CA ARG A 314 -21.15 -9.29 14.44
C ARG A 314 -20.28 -9.60 15.67
N SER A 315 -20.55 -10.69 16.39
CA SER A 315 -19.89 -10.97 17.68
C SER A 315 -18.46 -11.50 17.55
N ASP A 316 -18.18 -12.32 16.52
CA ASP A 316 -16.88 -12.99 16.39
C ASP A 316 -16.22 -12.80 15.03
N LEU A 317 -16.87 -12.01 14.17
CA LEU A 317 -16.44 -11.73 12.79
C LEU A 317 -16.19 -13.02 11.99
N SER A 318 -16.88 -14.12 12.32
CA SER A 318 -16.85 -15.34 11.51
C SER A 318 -17.63 -15.14 10.21
N ILE A 319 -17.17 -15.78 9.12
CA ILE A 319 -17.87 -15.77 7.84
C ILE A 319 -19.09 -16.68 7.97
N ILE A 320 -20.27 -16.12 7.76
CA ILE A 320 -21.56 -16.84 7.74
C ILE A 320 -21.87 -17.29 6.32
N ASP A 321 -21.67 -16.40 5.35
CA ASP A 321 -21.98 -16.66 3.95
C ASP A 321 -20.98 -15.94 3.02
N MET A 322 -20.84 -16.45 1.79
CA MET A 322 -20.00 -15.85 0.76
C MET A 322 -20.64 -15.87 -0.62
N ASN A 323 -20.50 -14.76 -1.32
CA ASN A 323 -20.98 -14.55 -2.67
C ASN A 323 -19.83 -14.04 -3.56
N PRO A 324 -19.08 -14.96 -4.21
CA PRO A 324 -18.05 -14.57 -5.18
C PRO A 324 -18.66 -13.84 -6.38
N LEU A 325 -18.01 -12.77 -6.82
CA LEU A 325 -18.44 -11.95 -7.95
C LEU A 325 -17.56 -12.20 -9.18
N GLU A 326 -18.13 -11.92 -10.34
CA GLU A 326 -17.50 -12.14 -11.64
C GLU A 326 -16.37 -11.16 -11.97
N SER A 327 -16.31 -10.03 -11.27
CA SER A 327 -15.33 -8.96 -11.48
C SER A 327 -15.06 -8.20 -10.18
N ALA A 328 -14.17 -7.22 -10.25
CA ALA A 328 -13.96 -6.27 -9.16
C ALA A 328 -15.19 -5.37 -8.93
N TYR A 329 -15.62 -5.31 -7.68
CA TYR A 329 -16.55 -4.34 -7.11
C TYR A 329 -15.80 -3.61 -5.99
N ARG A 330 -16.14 -2.33 -5.74
CA ARG A 330 -15.37 -1.48 -4.81
C ARG A 330 -16.18 -0.66 -3.83
N SER A 331 -17.50 -0.60 -3.98
CA SER A 331 -18.34 0.17 -3.07
C SER A 331 -19.53 -0.63 -2.60
N LEU A 332 -19.89 -0.44 -1.33
CA LEU A 332 -21.09 -0.95 -0.70
C LEU A 332 -21.88 0.24 -0.18
N ASN A 333 -23.14 0.32 -0.58
CA ASN A 333 -24.02 1.42 -0.21
C ASN A 333 -25.29 0.86 0.43
N GLN A 334 -25.63 1.35 1.61
CA GLN A 334 -26.90 1.03 2.27
C GLN A 334 -27.96 2.06 1.85
N LEU A 335 -29.01 1.58 1.20
CA LEU A 335 -30.16 2.39 0.80
C LEU A 335 -31.41 1.90 1.54
N PRO A 336 -32.49 2.72 1.62
CA PRO A 336 -33.69 2.38 2.39
C PRO A 336 -34.35 1.06 2.00
N ASP A 337 -34.11 0.57 0.79
CA ASP A 337 -34.75 -0.61 0.22
C ASP A 337 -33.81 -1.80 0.03
N GLY A 338 -32.52 -1.67 0.37
CA GLY A 338 -31.55 -2.76 0.29
C GLY A 338 -30.10 -2.32 0.26
N LEU A 339 -29.21 -3.28 0.04
CA LEU A 339 -27.77 -3.06 -0.12
C LEU A 339 -27.40 -3.06 -1.59
N TYR A 340 -26.49 -2.17 -1.97
CA TYR A 340 -26.04 -1.98 -3.33
C TYR A 340 -24.52 -2.12 -3.41
N ALA A 341 -24.04 -3.01 -4.26
CA ALA A 341 -22.61 -3.19 -4.52
C ALA A 341 -22.27 -2.57 -5.88
N GLY A 342 -21.38 -1.58 -5.91
CA GLY A 342 -20.93 -0.88 -7.12
C GLY A 342 -19.62 -1.45 -7.66
N GLY A 343 -19.57 -1.70 -8.97
CA GLY A 343 -18.40 -2.17 -9.69
C GLY A 343 -18.14 -1.35 -10.95
N ASN A 344 -17.36 -1.91 -11.87
CA ASN A 344 -17.01 -1.22 -13.12
C ASN A 344 -18.18 -1.22 -14.11
N GLY A 345 -18.92 -0.12 -14.20
CA GLY A 345 -20.08 0.05 -15.09
C GLY A 345 -21.31 -0.79 -14.72
N LYS A 346 -21.34 -1.37 -13.51
CA LYS A 346 -22.43 -2.27 -13.10
C LYS A 346 -22.60 -2.27 -11.59
N TYR A 347 -23.79 -2.64 -11.15
CA TYR A 347 -24.09 -2.80 -9.74
C TYR A 347 -24.93 -4.05 -9.48
N ARG A 348 -24.95 -4.49 -8.23
CA ARG A 348 -25.81 -5.58 -7.75
C ARG A 348 -26.61 -5.11 -6.55
N VAL A 349 -27.77 -5.71 -6.34
CA VAL A 349 -28.68 -5.37 -5.25
C VAL A 349 -28.98 -6.59 -4.40
N SER A 350 -28.94 -6.42 -3.08
CA SER A 350 -29.43 -7.39 -2.11
C SER A 350 -30.61 -6.81 -1.34
N ARG A 351 -31.68 -7.61 -1.21
CA ARG A 351 -32.92 -7.26 -0.51
C ARG A 351 -33.06 -7.98 0.83
N ASP A 352 -32.18 -8.92 1.12
CA ASP A 352 -32.19 -9.80 2.29
C ASP A 352 -31.01 -9.55 3.24
N GLY A 353 -30.44 -8.35 3.19
CA GLY A 353 -29.35 -7.96 4.10
C GLY A 353 -27.99 -8.55 3.73
N GLY A 354 -27.76 -8.90 2.47
CA GLY A 354 -26.47 -9.29 1.92
C GLY A 354 -26.27 -10.77 1.63
N PHE A 355 -27.28 -11.62 1.87
CA PHE A 355 -27.18 -13.07 1.61
C PHE A 355 -27.35 -13.42 0.13
N SER A 356 -28.36 -12.84 -0.52
CA SER A 356 -28.58 -13.02 -1.95
C SER A 356 -28.44 -11.71 -2.70
N TRP A 357 -27.80 -11.80 -3.86
CA TRP A 357 -27.50 -10.66 -4.73
C TRP A 357 -28.08 -10.89 -6.12
N SER A 358 -28.63 -9.83 -6.70
CA SER A 358 -29.12 -9.85 -8.07
C SER A 358 -28.01 -10.20 -9.07
N GLN A 359 -28.41 -10.58 -10.29
CA GLN A 359 -27.51 -10.55 -11.44
C GLN A 359 -26.96 -9.13 -11.65
N PRO A 360 -25.78 -8.98 -12.27
CA PRO A 360 -25.17 -7.66 -12.48
C PRO A 360 -26.07 -6.82 -13.38
N ILE A 361 -26.44 -5.64 -12.90
CA ILE A 361 -27.26 -4.66 -13.61
C ILE A 361 -26.33 -3.63 -14.22
N ASN A 362 -26.49 -3.38 -15.52
CA ASN A 362 -25.70 -2.38 -16.23
C ASN A 362 -26.02 -0.97 -15.70
N ALA A 363 -24.98 -0.22 -15.38
CA ALA A 363 -25.03 1.20 -15.04
C ALA A 363 -23.93 1.98 -15.76
N SER A 364 -23.40 1.45 -16.86
CA SER A 364 -22.43 2.13 -17.70
C SER A 364 -23.05 3.35 -18.35
N PHE A 365 -22.29 4.45 -18.35
CA PHE A 365 -22.67 5.65 -19.06
C PHE A 365 -22.22 5.55 -20.53
N GLY A 366 -23.19 5.45 -21.45
CA GLY A 366 -22.92 5.30 -22.88
C GLY A 366 -22.05 4.07 -23.20
N ASN A 367 -20.91 4.27 -23.86
CA ASN A 367 -19.93 3.20 -24.16
C ASN A 367 -18.78 3.12 -23.15
N ARG A 368 -18.82 3.87 -22.04
CA ARG A 368 -17.74 3.92 -21.06
C ARG A 368 -18.16 3.20 -19.79
N ASN A 369 -17.30 2.29 -19.33
CA ASN A 369 -17.43 1.68 -18.01
C ASN A 369 -16.64 2.55 -17.04
N GLU A 370 -17.34 3.18 -16.12
CA GLU A 370 -16.76 3.93 -15.02
C GLU A 370 -16.87 3.11 -13.73
N LEU A 371 -15.87 3.21 -12.87
CA LEU A 371 -15.87 2.54 -11.58
C LEU A 371 -16.78 3.27 -10.61
N ILE A 372 -17.90 2.63 -10.24
CA ILE A 372 -18.90 3.21 -9.34
C ILE A 372 -18.32 3.28 -7.92
N GLN A 373 -18.15 4.50 -7.41
CA GLN A 373 -17.63 4.78 -6.09
C GLN A 373 -18.73 4.91 -5.05
N SER A 374 -19.87 5.51 -5.41
CA SER A 374 -21.04 5.53 -4.52
C SER A 374 -22.35 5.46 -5.29
N ILE A 375 -23.37 4.95 -4.62
CA ILE A 375 -24.72 4.77 -5.15
C ILE A 375 -25.68 5.37 -4.13
N HIS A 376 -26.53 6.29 -4.59
CA HIS A 376 -27.53 6.94 -3.76
C HIS A 376 -28.88 6.95 -4.45
N LYS A 377 -29.91 7.37 -3.70
CA LYS A 377 -31.24 7.68 -4.24
C LYS A 377 -31.60 9.12 -4.01
N ASN A 378 -32.20 9.74 -5.03
CA ASN A 378 -32.82 11.04 -4.87
C ASN A 378 -34.21 10.92 -4.20
N ALA A 379 -34.84 12.06 -3.91
CA ALA A 379 -36.17 12.11 -3.29
C ALA A 379 -37.28 11.42 -4.11
N ARG A 380 -37.07 11.21 -5.42
CA ARG A 380 -38.02 10.49 -6.29
C ARG A 380 -37.75 8.98 -6.35
N GLY A 381 -36.68 8.51 -5.71
CA GLY A 381 -36.24 7.11 -5.75
C GLY A 381 -35.37 6.75 -6.97
N ASP A 382 -35.01 7.71 -7.82
CA ASP A 382 -34.09 7.50 -8.94
C ASP A 382 -32.68 7.22 -8.38
N LEU A 383 -31.94 6.32 -9.05
CA LEU A 383 -30.57 6.00 -8.66
C LEU A 383 -29.62 7.09 -9.17
N VAL A 384 -28.72 7.51 -8.28
CA VAL A 384 -27.64 8.46 -8.55
C VAL A 384 -26.33 7.73 -8.35
N PHE A 385 -25.50 7.74 -9.36
CA PHE A 385 -24.19 7.11 -9.33
C PHE A 385 -23.11 8.17 -9.37
N MET A 386 -22.06 7.95 -8.57
CA MET A 386 -20.82 8.71 -8.64
C MET A 386 -19.70 7.77 -9.06
N ALA A 387 -18.98 8.14 -10.12
CA ALA A 387 -17.77 7.47 -10.52
C ALA A 387 -16.58 8.00 -9.74
N ARG A 388 -15.54 7.16 -9.65
CA ARG A 388 -14.23 7.57 -9.14
C ARG A 388 -13.65 8.78 -9.88
N SER A 389 -13.95 8.94 -11.16
CA SER A 389 -13.55 10.10 -11.97
C SER A 389 -14.25 11.42 -11.57
N GLY A 390 -15.19 11.39 -10.62
CA GLY A 390 -16.00 12.55 -10.20
C GLY A 390 -17.21 12.81 -11.07
N VAL A 391 -17.42 11.98 -12.10
CA VAL A 391 -18.58 12.05 -12.98
C VAL A 391 -19.81 11.55 -12.23
N LEU A 392 -20.89 12.31 -12.32
CA LEU A 392 -22.20 11.94 -11.78
C LEU A 392 -23.15 11.58 -12.91
N TRP A 393 -23.91 10.51 -12.75
CA TRP A 393 -25.03 10.22 -13.62
C TRP A 393 -26.25 9.74 -12.85
N LEU A 394 -27.41 10.21 -13.30
CA LEU A 394 -28.70 9.78 -12.80
C LEU A 394 -29.31 8.78 -13.76
N HIS A 395 -29.79 7.68 -13.21
CA HIS A 395 -30.58 6.70 -13.93
C HIS A 395 -32.05 6.92 -13.59
N THR A 396 -32.80 7.50 -14.52
CA THR A 396 -34.25 7.73 -14.37
C THR A 396 -35.03 6.82 -15.32
N PRO A 397 -36.35 6.62 -15.10
CA PRO A 397 -37.20 5.88 -16.04
C PRO A 397 -37.22 6.47 -17.47
N GLU A 398 -36.87 7.75 -17.62
CA GLU A 398 -36.84 8.47 -18.90
C GLU A 398 -35.48 8.38 -19.62
N GLY A 399 -34.46 7.79 -18.98
CA GLY A 399 -33.11 7.65 -19.52
C GLY A 399 -32.02 8.09 -18.54
N GLU A 400 -30.78 8.15 -19.03
CA GLU A 400 -29.63 8.57 -18.23
C GLU A 400 -29.33 10.06 -18.40
N ARG A 401 -29.11 10.77 -17.29
CA ARG A 401 -28.66 12.18 -17.31
C ARG A 401 -27.27 12.28 -16.73
N LEU A 402 -26.33 12.82 -17.51
CA LEU A 402 -24.94 13.03 -17.12
C LEU A 402 -24.75 14.44 -16.55
N TYR A 403 -23.93 14.52 -15.51
CA TYR A 403 -23.39 15.75 -14.98
C TYR A 403 -21.86 15.69 -15.11
N PRO A 404 -21.20 16.80 -15.54
CA PRO A 404 -19.75 16.84 -15.73
C PRO A 404 -19.01 16.53 -14.41
N SER A 405 -17.75 16.11 -14.53
CA SER A 405 -16.94 15.79 -13.35
C SER A 405 -16.85 16.98 -12.42
N LEU A 406 -17.09 16.70 -11.13
CA LEU A 406 -17.03 17.68 -10.07
C LEU A 406 -15.64 17.81 -9.43
N PHE A 407 -14.69 16.94 -9.81
CA PHE A 407 -13.31 17.02 -9.34
C PHE A 407 -12.46 17.84 -10.30
N GLU A 408 -11.57 18.67 -9.75
CA GLU A 408 -10.51 19.29 -10.54
C GLU A 408 -9.56 18.22 -11.08
N SER A 409 -8.95 18.49 -12.25
CA SER A 409 -8.07 17.55 -12.93
C SER A 409 -6.87 17.15 -12.05
N GLY A 410 -6.93 15.99 -11.40
CA GLY A 410 -5.85 15.45 -10.56
C GLY A 410 -6.31 14.89 -9.22
N SER A 411 -7.49 15.26 -8.73
CA SER A 411 -8.09 14.75 -7.47
C SER A 411 -9.09 13.61 -7.67
N ALA A 412 -9.08 12.99 -8.86
CA ALA A 412 -9.97 11.89 -9.20
C ALA A 412 -9.80 10.70 -8.25
N GLY A 413 -10.88 10.32 -7.59
CA GLY A 413 -10.97 9.13 -6.75
C GLY A 413 -10.61 9.32 -5.30
N GLN A 414 -10.64 10.58 -4.86
CA GLN A 414 -10.32 11.03 -3.53
C GLN A 414 -11.51 11.81 -2.91
N GLY A 415 -12.74 11.59 -3.37
CA GLY A 415 -13.91 12.27 -2.82
C GLY A 415 -15.18 11.42 -2.85
N GLY A 416 -16.22 11.80 -2.13
CA GLY A 416 -17.48 11.06 -2.02
C GLY A 416 -18.72 11.93 -2.13
N LEU A 417 -19.88 11.27 -2.26
CA LEU A 417 -21.20 11.88 -2.25
C LEU A 417 -21.95 11.44 -1.01
N MET A 418 -22.67 12.36 -0.37
CA MET A 418 -23.67 12.05 0.64
C MET A 418 -24.95 12.80 0.29
N LEU A 419 -25.97 12.08 -0.16
CA LEU A 419 -27.29 12.67 -0.41
C LEU A 419 -28.12 12.65 0.88
N GLY A 420 -28.50 13.83 1.37
CA GLY A 420 -29.51 13.98 2.40
C GLY A 420 -30.88 13.55 1.87
N THR A 421 -31.64 12.84 2.70
CA THR A 421 -32.98 12.33 2.38
C THR A 421 -33.99 13.42 2.01
N THR A 422 -33.71 14.68 2.37
CA THR A 422 -34.57 15.86 2.15
C THR A 422 -34.02 16.88 1.15
N GLY A 423 -32.92 16.59 0.45
CA GLY A 423 -32.49 17.40 -0.71
C GLY A 423 -31.04 17.90 -0.78
N PRO A 424 -30.32 18.24 0.30
CA PRO A 424 -28.94 18.69 0.15
C PRO A 424 -28.02 17.50 -0.16
N ALA A 425 -27.27 17.62 -1.24
CA ALA A 425 -26.16 16.74 -1.58
C ALA A 425 -24.87 17.34 -1.03
N PHE A 426 -24.16 16.62 -0.18
CA PHE A 426 -22.82 16.99 0.26
C PHE A 426 -21.80 16.23 -0.59
N LEU A 427 -20.90 16.98 -1.20
CA LEU A 427 -19.74 16.49 -1.91
C LEU A 427 -18.53 16.79 -1.03
N TYR A 428 -17.59 15.86 -0.96
CA TYR A 428 -16.32 16.09 -0.29
C TYR A 428 -15.19 15.52 -1.13
N GLY A 429 -14.07 16.24 -1.24
CA GLY A 429 -12.81 15.76 -1.82
C GLY A 429 -11.69 15.63 -0.76
N ALA A 430 -10.58 14.97 -1.10
CA ALA A 430 -9.44 14.76 -0.19
C ALA A 430 -8.72 16.06 0.15
N ASP A 431 -8.95 17.12 -0.64
CA ASP A 431 -8.47 18.46 -0.35
C ASP A 431 -9.36 19.18 0.69
N GLY A 432 -10.40 18.51 1.22
CA GLY A 432 -11.31 19.07 2.22
C GLY A 432 -12.28 20.12 1.68
N MET A 433 -12.46 20.19 0.35
CA MET A 433 -13.44 21.05 -0.33
C MET A 433 -14.64 20.28 -0.87
#